data_AF-A0A2P4XFB9-F1
#
_entry.id   AF-A0A2P4XFB9-F1
#
_cell.length_a   1.000
_cell.length_b   1.000
_cell.length_c   1.000
_cell.angle_alpha   90.00
_cell.angle_beta   90.00
_cell.angle_gamma   90.00
#
_symmetry.space_group_name_H-M   'P 1'
#
loop_
_entity.id
_entity.type
_entity.pdbx_description
1 polymer ?
#
loop_
_entity_poly.entity_id
_entity_poly.type
_entity_poly.pdbx_seq_one_letter_code
_entity_poly.pdbx_strand_id
1 'polypeptide(L)'
;MDMECGCKNKREKERQEKEALQRAQERDNQQKEHDKMHAMVNNSTVTSSAVQSSFHRRHLPLDCIAFSSPEGRKLFTEAINSSNNYMQIYFPLAEQFITQAEPAFCGLATLAMCLNALQIDPGRLWKGPWRWFSEELFDCCTSLSVAKEKGISMSEFICLARCNGVLTEDYRATNDFTLEQFRDIVKRSCATNSEIVVLNYSRQVLGQTGDGHFSPIGGYHAERDMVLLMDVARFKYPPHWVKLSRVFESMQRVDQSMNLPRGLVVLKESAHATGPTLLKQQLIHCDDQMNAPVAPAPAPCCYSSSAVEAARRMEEPTVMTQH
;
A
#
# COMPACT_ATOMS: atom_id res chain seq x y z
N MET A 1 35.31 70.63 -35.99
CA MET A 1 35.18 69.18 -35.76
C MET A 1 35.40 68.96 -34.28
N ASP A 2 34.35 69.03 -33.48
CA ASP A 2 34.44 68.81 -32.04
C ASP A 2 34.31 67.30 -31.76
N MET A 3 35.41 66.68 -31.35
CA MET A 3 35.43 65.29 -30.88
C MET A 3 34.88 65.23 -29.45
N GLU A 4 33.62 64.80 -29.30
CA GLU A 4 33.06 64.49 -27.98
C GLU A 4 33.75 63.26 -27.35
N CYS A 5 34.20 63.43 -26.11
CA CYS A 5 34.95 62.45 -25.33
C CYS A 5 34.05 61.29 -24.85
N GLY A 6 34.37 60.06 -25.29
CA GLY A 6 33.62 58.82 -25.02
C GLY A 6 33.39 58.45 -23.54
N CYS A 7 34.07 59.12 -22.59
CA CYS A 7 33.85 58.93 -21.15
C CYS A 7 32.53 59.57 -20.65
N LYS A 8 32.00 60.61 -21.31
CA LYS A 8 30.73 61.25 -20.91
C LYS A 8 29.53 60.36 -21.25
N ASN A 9 29.52 59.77 -22.45
CA ASN A 9 28.45 58.87 -22.90
C ASN A 9 28.32 57.59 -22.07
N LYS A 10 29.43 57.07 -21.52
CA LYS A 10 29.40 55.87 -20.66
C LYS A 10 28.73 56.16 -19.30
N ARG A 11 29.04 57.29 -18.66
CA ARG A 11 28.45 57.68 -17.37
C ARG A 11 26.97 58.00 -17.47
N GLU A 12 26.55 58.61 -18.59
CA GLU A 12 25.14 58.89 -18.88
C GLU A 12 24.34 57.58 -19.01
N LYS A 13 24.89 56.59 -19.72
CA LYS A 13 24.27 55.28 -19.92
C LYS A 13 24.16 54.49 -18.61
N GLU A 14 25.21 54.49 -17.78
CA GLU A 14 25.18 53.84 -16.45
C GLU A 14 24.16 54.49 -15.49
N ARG A 15 23.95 55.82 -15.61
CA ARG A 15 22.92 56.53 -14.84
C ARG A 15 21.51 56.13 -15.29
N GLN A 16 21.27 56.08 -16.60
CA GLN A 16 19.98 55.67 -17.16
C GLN A 16 19.65 54.20 -16.81
N GLU A 17 20.64 53.33 -16.80
CA GLU A 17 20.47 51.92 -16.44
C GLU A 17 20.14 51.73 -14.95
N LYS A 18 20.77 52.51 -14.06
CA LYS A 18 20.41 52.54 -12.63
C LYS A 18 19.00 53.07 -12.39
N GLU A 19 18.61 54.15 -13.07
CA GLU A 19 17.25 54.70 -12.96
C GLU A 19 16.20 53.71 -13.49
N ALA A 20 16.51 52.98 -14.56
CA ALA A 20 15.64 51.92 -15.08
C ALA A 20 15.49 50.75 -14.11
N LEU A 21 16.57 50.34 -13.44
CA LEU A 21 16.55 49.27 -12.43
C LEU A 21 15.71 49.67 -11.20
N GLN A 22 15.85 50.93 -10.76
CA GLN A 22 15.13 51.46 -9.62
C GLN A 22 13.62 51.55 -9.91
N ARG A 23 13.24 52.01 -11.12
CA ARG A 23 11.83 51.98 -11.58
C ARG A 23 11.27 50.57 -11.77
N ALA A 24 12.11 49.57 -12.04
CA ALA A 24 11.68 48.18 -12.11
C ALA A 24 11.40 47.61 -10.71
N GLN A 25 12.25 47.92 -9.73
CA GLN A 25 12.05 47.52 -8.33
C GLN A 25 10.83 48.20 -7.70
N GLU A 26 10.57 49.48 -8.00
CA GLU A 26 9.38 50.18 -7.51
C GLU A 26 8.09 49.57 -8.07
N ARG A 27 8.08 49.16 -9.34
CA ARG A 27 6.94 48.46 -9.95
C ARG A 27 6.70 47.07 -9.34
N ASP A 28 7.76 46.31 -9.07
CA ASP A 28 7.66 45.00 -8.42
C ASP A 28 7.13 45.11 -6.97
N ASN A 29 7.57 46.15 -6.24
CA ASN A 29 7.04 46.42 -4.89
C ASN A 29 5.57 46.87 -4.91
N GLN A 30 5.16 47.68 -5.89
CA GLN A 30 3.75 48.06 -6.05
C GLN A 30 2.87 46.87 -6.44
N GLN A 31 3.36 45.98 -7.29
CA GLN A 31 2.65 44.74 -7.65
C GLN A 31 2.49 43.82 -6.42
N LYS A 32 3.53 43.67 -5.61
CA LYS A 32 3.48 42.87 -4.37
C LYS A 32 2.50 43.44 -3.35
N GLU A 33 2.45 44.76 -3.18
CA GLU A 33 1.47 45.42 -2.30
C GLU A 33 0.04 45.27 -2.84
N HIS A 34 -0.17 45.38 -4.15
CA HIS A 34 -1.46 45.13 -4.80
C HIS A 34 -1.93 43.68 -4.62
N ASP A 35 -1.04 42.70 -4.80
CA ASP A 35 -1.34 41.27 -4.61
C ASP A 35 -1.66 40.95 -3.14
N LYS A 36 -0.98 41.63 -2.20
CA LYS A 36 -1.22 41.51 -0.75
C LYS A 36 -2.57 42.12 -0.34
N MET A 37 -2.96 43.23 -0.97
CA MET A 37 -4.27 43.86 -0.76
C MET A 37 -5.40 43.00 -1.36
N HIS A 38 -5.20 42.40 -2.53
CA HIS A 38 -6.14 41.42 -3.12
C HIS A 38 -6.31 40.16 -2.24
N ALA A 39 -5.21 39.68 -1.64
CA ALA A 39 -5.26 38.57 -0.69
C ALA A 39 -6.03 38.91 0.61
N MET A 40 -5.95 40.17 1.08
CA MET A 40 -6.71 40.64 2.25
C MET A 40 -8.20 40.84 1.97
N VAL A 41 -8.57 41.33 0.78
CA VAL A 41 -9.97 41.56 0.38
C VAL A 41 -10.73 40.24 0.14
N ASN A 42 -10.06 39.23 -0.43
CA ASN A 42 -10.66 37.90 -0.63
C ASN A 42 -10.84 37.09 0.67
N ASN A 43 -10.21 37.51 1.78
CA ASN A 43 -10.31 36.82 3.07
C ASN A 43 -11.42 37.35 3.98
N SER A 44 -12.16 38.37 3.55
CA SER A 44 -13.23 39.01 4.34
C SER A 44 -14.65 38.52 3.98
N THR A 45 -14.77 37.45 3.20
CA THR A 45 -16.07 36.83 2.92
C THR A 45 -16.06 35.38 3.39
N VAL A 46 -16.66 35.17 4.56
CA VAL A 46 -16.96 33.88 5.20
C VAL A 46 -15.72 33.06 5.61
N THR A 47 -15.23 33.34 6.82
CA THR A 47 -14.49 32.36 7.63
C THR A 47 -15.43 31.22 8.04
N SER A 48 -15.80 30.37 7.08
CA SER A 48 -16.02 28.96 7.39
C SER A 48 -14.65 28.46 7.81
N SER A 49 -14.46 28.17 9.09
CA SER A 49 -13.33 27.36 9.51
C SER A 49 -13.37 26.11 8.65
N ALA A 50 -12.41 25.99 7.73
CA ALA A 50 -12.25 24.77 6.95
C ALA A 50 -11.99 23.67 7.99
N VAL A 51 -13.04 22.94 8.35
CA VAL A 51 -12.93 21.75 9.18
C VAL A 51 -11.96 20.87 8.41
N GLN A 52 -10.72 20.76 8.89
CA GLN A 52 -9.75 19.86 8.29
C GLN A 52 -10.39 18.49 8.33
N SER A 53 -10.81 18.00 7.16
CA SER A 53 -11.43 16.70 7.04
C SER A 53 -10.36 15.66 7.35
N SER A 54 -10.37 15.17 8.59
CA SER A 54 -9.52 14.06 9.00
C SER A 54 -10.26 12.74 8.78
N PHE A 55 -9.49 11.67 8.57
CA PHE A 55 -10.03 10.33 8.40
C PHE A 55 -9.40 9.39 9.42
N HIS A 56 -10.22 8.61 10.12
CA HIS A 56 -9.76 7.49 10.92
C HIS A 56 -10.40 6.22 10.37
N ARG A 57 -9.61 5.46 9.59
CA ARG A 57 -10.06 4.28 8.84
C ARG A 57 -11.19 4.58 7.84
N ARG A 58 -11.60 3.55 7.12
CA ARG A 58 -12.76 3.51 6.24
C ARG A 58 -13.52 2.21 6.49
N HIS A 59 -14.84 2.25 6.33
CA HIS A 59 -15.65 1.04 6.37
C HIS A 59 -15.34 0.17 5.16
N LEU A 60 -15.17 -1.13 5.40
CA LEU A 60 -15.09 -2.10 4.31
C LEU A 60 -16.43 -2.14 3.56
N PRO A 61 -16.41 -2.26 2.22
CA PRO A 61 -17.59 -2.54 1.43
C PRO A 61 -18.24 -3.87 1.85
N LEU A 62 -19.55 -4.03 1.58
CA LEU A 62 -20.32 -5.22 2.00
C LEU A 62 -19.74 -6.54 1.48
N ASP A 63 -19.11 -6.52 0.30
CA ASP A 63 -18.48 -7.68 -0.33
C ASP A 63 -17.12 -8.06 0.29
N CYS A 64 -16.62 -7.26 1.24
CA CYS A 64 -15.36 -7.48 1.95
C CYS A 64 -15.63 -7.85 3.42
N ILE A 65 -15.19 -9.03 3.85
CA ILE A 65 -15.43 -9.51 5.22
C ILE A 65 -14.20 -9.21 6.07
N ALA A 66 -14.35 -8.35 7.08
CA ALA A 66 -13.25 -8.02 7.98
C ALA A 66 -12.68 -9.27 8.65
N PHE A 67 -11.36 -9.43 8.66
CA PHE A 67 -10.67 -10.59 9.23
C PHE A 67 -11.03 -10.82 10.70
N SER A 68 -11.15 -9.75 11.48
CA SER A 68 -11.48 -9.81 12.90
C SER A 68 -12.97 -10.01 13.20
N SER A 69 -13.86 -10.01 12.19
CA SER A 69 -15.29 -10.28 12.39
C SER A 69 -15.55 -11.75 12.75
N PRO A 70 -16.70 -12.11 13.36
CA PRO A 70 -17.05 -13.51 13.60
C PRO A 70 -16.97 -14.37 12.34
N GLU A 71 -17.46 -13.84 11.22
CA GLU A 71 -17.43 -14.49 9.91
C GLU A 71 -16.00 -14.61 9.36
N GLY A 72 -15.16 -13.58 9.54
CA GLY A 72 -13.76 -13.61 9.13
C GLY A 72 -12.91 -14.61 9.91
N ARG A 73 -13.19 -14.77 11.22
CA ARG A 73 -12.56 -15.79 12.06
C ARG A 73 -13.04 -17.19 11.68
N LYS A 74 -14.32 -17.37 11.38
CA LYS A 74 -14.87 -18.64 10.87
C LYS A 74 -14.16 -19.06 9.58
N LEU A 75 -14.06 -18.16 8.61
CA LEU A 75 -13.30 -18.38 7.38
C LEU A 75 -11.85 -18.78 7.64
N PHE A 76 -11.16 -18.12 8.57
CA PHE A 76 -9.80 -18.50 8.94
C PHE A 76 -9.73 -19.92 9.50
N THR A 77 -10.61 -20.24 10.46
CA THR A 77 -10.68 -21.57 11.08
C THR A 77 -11.02 -22.67 10.08
N GLU A 78 -11.93 -22.42 9.14
CA GLU A 78 -12.28 -23.38 8.08
C GLU A 78 -11.11 -23.57 7.09
N ALA A 79 -10.44 -22.48 6.71
CA ALA A 79 -9.29 -22.55 5.79
C ALA A 79 -8.08 -23.28 6.39
N ILE A 80 -7.73 -23.01 7.65
CA ILE A 80 -6.58 -23.64 8.32
C ILE A 80 -6.82 -25.13 8.61
N ASN A 81 -8.07 -25.51 8.90
CA ASN A 81 -8.45 -26.90 9.16
C ASN A 81 -8.81 -27.68 7.89
N SER A 82 -8.74 -27.06 6.71
CA SER A 82 -8.95 -27.77 5.44
C SER A 82 -7.85 -28.81 5.21
N SER A 83 -8.13 -29.84 4.40
CA SER A 83 -7.19 -30.95 4.15
C SER A 83 -5.81 -30.50 3.63
N ASN A 84 -5.76 -29.39 2.91
CA ASN A 84 -4.53 -28.82 2.35
C ASN A 84 -3.94 -27.67 3.19
N ASN A 85 -4.60 -27.28 4.29
CA ASN A 85 -4.27 -26.10 5.12
C ASN A 85 -3.81 -24.90 4.28
N TYR A 86 -4.77 -24.13 3.74
CA TYR A 86 -4.47 -22.97 2.90
C TYR A 86 -4.17 -21.68 3.69
N MET A 87 -3.68 -21.82 4.93
CA MET A 87 -3.27 -20.70 5.78
C MET A 87 -1.78 -20.73 6.14
N GLN A 88 -0.98 -21.62 5.54
CA GLN A 88 0.44 -21.78 5.90
C GLN A 88 1.24 -20.49 5.75
N ILE A 89 1.00 -19.73 4.67
CA ILE A 89 1.70 -18.46 4.44
C ILE A 89 1.27 -17.32 5.38
N TYR A 90 0.12 -17.46 6.05
CA TYR A 90 -0.38 -16.44 6.99
C TYR A 90 0.61 -16.19 8.12
N PHE A 91 1.18 -17.26 8.69
CA PHE A 91 2.03 -17.17 9.87
C PHE A 91 3.28 -16.30 9.65
N PRO A 92 4.15 -16.59 8.66
CA PRO A 92 5.30 -15.73 8.40
C PRO A 92 4.89 -14.33 7.96
N LEU A 93 3.79 -14.15 7.21
CA LEU A 93 3.30 -12.81 6.86
C LEU A 93 2.81 -12.02 8.09
N ALA A 94 2.15 -12.68 9.04
CA ALA A 94 1.62 -12.06 10.25
C ALA A 94 2.75 -11.57 11.17
N GLU A 95 3.84 -12.34 11.29
CA GLU A 95 5.06 -11.94 12.00
C GLU A 95 5.68 -10.66 11.42
N GLN A 96 5.51 -10.45 10.12
CA GLN A 96 6.10 -9.34 9.36
C GLN A 96 5.12 -8.21 9.04
N PHE A 97 3.92 -8.24 9.62
CA PHE A 97 2.86 -7.35 9.17
C PHE A 97 3.07 -5.89 9.62
N ILE A 98 3.42 -5.04 8.66
CA ILE A 98 3.71 -3.62 8.86
C ILE A 98 2.62 -2.70 8.28
N THR A 99 2.59 -1.46 8.77
CA THR A 99 1.81 -0.38 8.16
C THR A 99 2.71 0.36 7.18
N GLN A 100 2.25 0.62 5.95
CA GLN A 100 3.01 1.44 5.00
C GLN A 100 3.33 2.82 5.60
N ALA A 101 4.59 3.24 5.54
CA ALA A 101 5.07 4.46 6.20
C ALA A 101 4.56 5.75 5.52
N GLU A 102 4.28 5.67 4.22
CA GLU A 102 3.73 6.77 3.43
C GLU A 102 2.48 6.30 2.67
N PRO A 103 1.51 7.18 2.36
CA PRO A 103 0.31 6.82 1.58
C PRO A 103 0.62 6.17 0.22
N ALA A 104 1.77 6.48 -0.38
CA ALA A 104 2.20 5.93 -1.67
C ALA A 104 3.07 4.65 -1.54
N PHE A 105 3.49 4.26 -0.33
CA PHE A 105 4.46 3.17 -0.11
C PHE A 105 3.84 1.76 -0.04
N CYS A 106 2.59 1.57 -0.46
CA CYS A 106 1.95 0.25 -0.41
C CYS A 106 2.80 -0.86 -1.08
N GLY A 107 3.46 -0.57 -2.21
CA GLY A 107 4.36 -1.51 -2.88
C GLY A 107 5.63 -1.80 -2.07
N LEU A 108 6.28 -0.77 -1.52
CA LEU A 108 7.50 -0.92 -0.71
C LEU A 108 7.22 -1.68 0.59
N ALA A 109 6.14 -1.34 1.29
CA ALA A 109 5.74 -2.01 2.52
C ALA A 109 5.41 -3.49 2.27
N THR A 110 4.69 -3.76 1.18
CA THR A 110 4.37 -5.13 0.76
C THR A 110 5.65 -5.91 0.47
N LEU A 111 6.61 -5.32 -0.24
CA LEU A 111 7.87 -5.98 -0.56
C LEU A 111 8.69 -6.27 0.71
N ALA A 112 8.89 -5.29 1.60
CA ALA A 112 9.60 -5.50 2.87
C ALA A 112 8.98 -6.64 3.68
N MET A 113 7.66 -6.64 3.81
CA MET A 113 6.92 -7.69 4.51
C MET A 113 7.16 -9.07 3.89
N CYS A 114 7.10 -9.18 2.57
CA CYS A 114 7.30 -10.45 1.87
C CYS A 114 8.75 -10.95 1.95
N LEU A 115 9.74 -10.06 1.82
CA LEU A 115 11.15 -10.43 1.89
C LEU A 115 11.54 -10.93 3.28
N ASN A 116 11.06 -10.26 4.33
CA ASN A 116 11.29 -10.74 5.70
C ASN A 116 10.52 -12.05 5.97
N ALA A 117 9.32 -12.23 5.42
CA ALA A 117 8.54 -13.47 5.58
C ALA A 117 9.20 -14.67 4.88
N LEU A 118 9.87 -14.42 3.75
CA LEU A 118 10.74 -15.40 3.06
C LEU A 118 12.13 -15.53 3.71
N GLN A 119 12.39 -14.83 4.82
CA GLN A 119 13.67 -14.83 5.54
C GLN A 119 14.88 -14.46 4.66
N ILE A 120 14.68 -13.55 3.70
CA ILE A 120 15.76 -13.04 2.86
C ILE A 120 16.62 -12.08 3.68
N ASP A 121 17.94 -12.30 3.62
CA ASP A 121 18.93 -11.44 4.24
C ASP A 121 19.26 -10.27 3.29
N PRO A 122 19.06 -9.00 3.69
CA PRO A 122 19.36 -7.87 2.82
C PRO A 122 20.86 -7.71 2.53
N GLY A 123 21.74 -8.40 3.26
CA GLY A 123 23.20 -8.31 3.04
C GLY A 123 23.81 -6.96 3.44
N ARG A 124 23.01 -6.02 3.93
CA ARG A 124 23.39 -4.67 4.37
C ARG A 124 22.72 -4.31 5.69
N LEU A 125 23.35 -3.40 6.42
CA LEU A 125 22.84 -2.93 7.71
C LEU A 125 21.57 -2.10 7.52
N TRP A 126 20.63 -2.29 8.43
CA TRP A 126 19.42 -1.48 8.57
C TRP A 126 19.58 -0.48 9.70
N LYS A 127 19.72 -0.96 10.95
CA LYS A 127 19.86 -0.13 12.16
C LYS A 127 20.86 -0.75 13.11
N GLY A 128 21.93 -0.03 13.42
CA GLY A 128 23.02 -0.55 14.24
C GLY A 128 23.61 -1.83 13.62
N PRO A 129 23.76 -2.94 14.37
CA PRO A 129 24.26 -4.20 13.83
C PRO A 129 23.19 -5.04 13.11
N TRP A 130 21.92 -4.59 13.09
CA TRP A 130 20.81 -5.38 12.56
C TRP A 130 20.67 -5.25 11.06
N ARG A 131 20.35 -6.37 10.41
CA ARG A 131 20.00 -6.46 8.98
C ARG A 131 18.55 -6.87 8.87
N TRP A 132 17.75 -6.05 8.20
CA TRP A 132 16.31 -6.25 8.08
C TRP A 132 15.76 -5.46 6.92
N PHE A 133 14.76 -5.97 6.20
CA PHE A 133 14.09 -5.15 5.20
C PHE A 133 13.15 -4.14 5.84
N SER A 134 13.29 -2.89 5.43
CA SER A 134 12.34 -1.81 5.61
C SER A 134 12.13 -1.11 4.26
N GLU A 135 11.09 -0.27 4.18
CA GLU A 135 10.78 0.49 2.96
C GLU A 135 11.96 1.38 2.49
N GLU A 136 12.83 1.80 3.42
CA GLU A 136 13.96 2.72 3.13
C GLU A 136 15.14 2.04 2.42
N LEU A 137 15.15 0.71 2.32
CA LEU A 137 16.20 -0.03 1.61
C LEU A 137 15.91 -0.21 0.11
N PHE A 138 14.76 0.23 -0.39
CA PHE A 138 14.35 -0.01 -1.78
C PHE A 138 14.65 1.17 -2.71
N ASP A 139 15.91 1.31 -3.14
CA ASP A 139 16.41 2.44 -3.92
C ASP A 139 17.10 2.04 -5.25
N CYS A 140 17.12 0.75 -5.61
CA CYS A 140 17.90 0.26 -6.75
C CYS A 140 17.28 0.55 -8.15
N CYS A 141 15.95 0.69 -8.24
CA CYS A 141 15.23 0.85 -9.53
C CYS A 141 14.40 2.14 -9.61
N THR A 142 14.09 2.75 -8.47
CA THR A 142 13.33 3.99 -8.36
C THR A 142 13.76 4.66 -7.06
N SER A 143 13.83 6.00 -7.04
CA SER A 143 14.22 6.69 -5.82
C SER A 143 13.05 6.74 -4.84
N LEU A 144 13.34 6.73 -3.54
CA LEU A 144 12.31 6.86 -2.50
C LEU A 144 11.52 8.18 -2.62
N SER A 145 12.14 9.24 -3.13
CA SER A 145 11.46 10.52 -3.39
C SER A 145 10.39 10.40 -4.48
N VAL A 146 10.69 9.71 -5.59
CA VAL A 146 9.73 9.46 -6.67
C VAL A 146 8.64 8.51 -6.21
N ALA A 147 9.02 7.43 -5.52
CA ALA A 147 8.06 6.47 -4.96
C ALA A 147 7.11 7.13 -3.95
N LYS A 148 7.57 8.12 -3.18
CA LYS A 148 6.74 8.84 -2.21
C LYS A 148 5.71 9.75 -2.87
N GLU A 149 6.05 10.32 -4.04
CA GLU A 149 5.14 11.19 -4.79
C GLU A 149 4.10 10.39 -5.59
N LYS A 150 4.52 9.31 -6.24
CA LYS A 150 3.72 8.63 -7.29
C LYS A 150 3.38 7.17 -6.98
N GLY A 151 3.96 6.60 -5.94
CA GLY A 151 3.97 5.15 -5.73
C GLY A 151 4.94 4.45 -6.68
N ILE A 152 4.78 3.13 -6.79
CA ILE A 152 5.58 2.31 -7.72
C ILE A 152 4.66 1.52 -8.64
N SER A 153 5.10 1.35 -9.87
CA SER A 153 4.50 0.46 -10.85
C SER A 153 4.81 -1.01 -10.56
N MET A 154 4.06 -1.94 -11.14
CA MET A 154 4.36 -3.38 -11.02
C MET A 154 5.73 -3.73 -11.63
N SER A 155 6.16 -3.03 -12.68
CA SER A 155 7.50 -3.22 -13.26
C SER A 155 8.61 -2.79 -12.30
N GLU A 156 8.44 -1.66 -11.60
CA GLU A 156 9.35 -1.23 -10.53
C GLU A 156 9.32 -2.20 -9.35
N PHE A 157 8.15 -2.70 -8.94
CA PHE A 157 8.04 -3.71 -7.89
C PHE A 157 8.87 -4.97 -8.22
N ILE A 158 8.73 -5.49 -9.45
CA ILE A 158 9.49 -6.66 -9.92
C ILE A 158 11.00 -6.37 -9.93
N CYS A 159 11.39 -5.18 -10.39
CA CYS A 159 12.80 -4.76 -10.41
C CYS A 159 13.39 -4.69 -9.00
N LEU A 160 12.68 -4.05 -8.06
CA LEU A 160 13.07 -3.95 -6.66
C LEU A 160 13.17 -5.33 -5.99
N ALA A 161 12.25 -6.25 -6.28
CA ALA A 161 12.30 -7.62 -5.77
C ALA A 161 13.53 -8.37 -6.29
N ARG A 162 13.76 -8.34 -7.61
CA ARG A 162 14.90 -9.02 -8.25
C ARG A 162 16.25 -8.45 -7.79
N CYS A 163 16.38 -7.13 -7.65
CA CYS A 163 17.63 -6.52 -7.20
C CYS A 163 17.97 -6.84 -5.74
N ASN A 164 16.98 -7.25 -4.93
CA ASN A 164 17.17 -7.73 -3.55
C ASN A 164 17.21 -9.28 -3.47
N GLY A 165 17.52 -9.95 -4.58
CA GLY A 165 17.87 -11.37 -4.62
C GLY A 165 16.69 -12.34 -4.74
N VAL A 166 15.45 -11.86 -4.92
CA VAL A 166 14.27 -12.73 -4.96
C VAL A 166 13.88 -13.11 -6.38
N LEU A 167 13.49 -14.38 -6.56
CA LEU A 167 12.95 -14.86 -7.81
C LEU A 167 11.50 -14.41 -7.95
N THR A 168 11.13 -13.98 -9.16
CA THR A 168 9.77 -13.50 -9.43
C THR A 168 9.14 -14.24 -10.60
N GLU A 169 7.90 -14.68 -10.45
CA GLU A 169 7.02 -15.07 -11.54
C GLU A 169 5.89 -14.04 -11.61
N ASP A 170 5.81 -13.27 -12.69
CA ASP A 170 4.86 -12.19 -12.84
C ASP A 170 3.80 -12.50 -13.90
N TYR A 171 2.55 -12.20 -13.58
CA TYR A 171 1.40 -12.44 -14.45
C TYR A 171 0.59 -11.15 -14.56
N ARG A 172 0.44 -10.67 -15.79
CA ARG A 172 -0.51 -9.59 -16.09
C ARG A 172 -1.89 -10.19 -16.29
N ALA A 173 -2.92 -9.50 -15.82
CA ALA A 173 -4.31 -9.93 -15.99
C ALA A 173 -4.83 -9.58 -17.40
N THR A 174 -4.12 -10.06 -18.41
CA THR A 174 -4.46 -10.04 -19.83
C THR A 174 -5.36 -11.23 -20.19
N ASN A 175 -5.85 -11.30 -21.42
CA ASN A 175 -6.84 -12.32 -21.85
C ASN A 175 -6.30 -13.77 -21.85
N ASP A 176 -4.99 -13.95 -21.82
CA ASP A 176 -4.29 -15.23 -21.73
C ASP A 176 -4.11 -15.74 -20.30
N PHE A 177 -4.37 -14.90 -19.29
CA PHE A 177 -4.40 -15.27 -17.89
C PHE A 177 -5.84 -15.45 -17.42
N THR A 178 -6.15 -16.61 -16.86
CA THR A 178 -7.51 -17.01 -16.47
C THR A 178 -7.71 -17.03 -14.96
N LEU A 179 -8.96 -16.91 -14.52
CA LEU A 179 -9.32 -17.04 -13.10
C LEU A 179 -8.91 -18.41 -12.53
N GLU A 180 -8.95 -19.48 -13.33
CA GLU A 180 -8.56 -20.82 -12.89
C GLU A 180 -7.05 -20.91 -12.64
N GLN A 181 -6.23 -20.37 -13.55
CA GLN A 181 -4.78 -20.27 -13.35
C GLN A 181 -4.44 -19.42 -12.11
N PHE A 182 -5.17 -18.31 -11.89
CA PHE A 182 -5.02 -17.51 -10.68
C PHE A 182 -5.34 -18.32 -9.42
N ARG A 183 -6.44 -19.09 -9.44
CA ARG A 183 -6.83 -19.96 -8.33
C ARG A 183 -5.77 -21.01 -8.02
N ASP A 184 -5.18 -21.63 -9.04
CA ASP A 184 -4.15 -22.64 -8.86
C ASP A 184 -2.86 -22.03 -8.28
N ILE A 185 -2.47 -20.84 -8.73
CA ILE A 185 -1.36 -20.07 -8.15
C ILE A 185 -1.61 -19.79 -6.67
N VAL A 186 -2.81 -19.31 -6.32
CA VAL A 186 -3.18 -19.00 -4.94
C VAL A 186 -3.19 -20.25 -4.06
N LYS A 187 -3.81 -21.34 -4.51
CA LYS A 187 -3.84 -22.61 -3.76
C LYS A 187 -2.42 -23.11 -3.47
N ARG A 188 -1.55 -23.10 -4.48
CA ARG A 188 -0.15 -23.57 -4.37
C ARG A 188 0.66 -22.72 -3.38
N SER A 189 0.54 -21.39 -3.46
CA SER A 189 1.23 -20.48 -2.53
C SER A 189 0.71 -20.61 -1.11
N CYS A 190 -0.62 -20.64 -0.91
CA CYS A 190 -1.22 -20.67 0.42
C CYS A 190 -1.11 -22.02 1.15
N ALA A 191 -0.89 -23.12 0.42
CA ALA A 191 -0.69 -24.45 1.01
C ALA A 191 0.74 -24.68 1.55
N THR A 192 1.67 -23.74 1.31
CA THR A 192 3.05 -23.80 1.83
C THR A 192 3.45 -22.43 2.38
N ASN A 193 4.70 -22.30 2.83
CA ASN A 193 5.31 -21.03 3.21
C ASN A 193 6.49 -20.63 2.28
N SER A 194 6.65 -21.33 1.15
CA SER A 194 7.82 -21.21 0.28
C SER A 194 7.73 -20.08 -0.75
N GLU A 195 6.53 -19.57 -0.99
CA GLU A 195 6.27 -18.53 -1.97
C GLU A 195 5.09 -17.65 -1.56
N ILE A 196 5.14 -16.38 -1.95
CA ILE A 196 4.13 -15.39 -1.61
C ILE A 196 3.53 -14.80 -2.87
N VAL A 197 2.20 -14.84 -3.00
CA VAL A 197 1.47 -14.10 -4.03
C VAL A 197 1.25 -12.67 -3.57
N VAL A 198 1.84 -11.73 -4.31
CA VAL A 198 1.62 -10.29 -4.17
C VAL A 198 0.69 -9.81 -5.28
N LEU A 199 -0.38 -9.11 -4.90
CA LEU A 199 -1.31 -8.52 -5.85
C LEU A 199 -0.91 -7.08 -6.16
N ASN A 200 -1.04 -6.69 -7.42
CA ASN A 200 -1.23 -5.32 -7.85
C ASN A 200 -2.66 -5.20 -8.37
N TYR A 201 -3.51 -4.41 -7.71
CA TYR A 201 -4.94 -4.42 -7.99
C TYR A 201 -5.60 -3.04 -7.83
N SER A 202 -6.78 -2.87 -8.44
CA SER A 202 -7.58 -1.66 -8.32
C SER A 202 -8.60 -1.76 -7.18
N ARG A 203 -8.45 -0.91 -6.17
CA ARG A 203 -9.42 -0.77 -5.07
C ARG A 203 -10.83 -0.38 -5.53
N GLN A 204 -10.94 0.34 -6.65
CA GLN A 204 -12.23 0.77 -7.19
C GLN A 204 -13.14 -0.42 -7.48
N VAL A 205 -12.56 -1.49 -8.04
CA VAL A 205 -13.30 -2.71 -8.35
C VAL A 205 -13.83 -3.34 -7.07
N LEU A 206 -13.10 -3.27 -5.96
CA LEU A 206 -13.54 -3.79 -4.66
C LEU A 206 -14.47 -2.84 -3.89
N GLY A 207 -14.86 -1.69 -4.47
CA GLY A 207 -15.66 -0.66 -3.80
C GLY A 207 -14.89 0.13 -2.73
N GLN A 208 -13.57 0.00 -2.70
CA GLN A 208 -12.71 0.66 -1.73
C GLN A 208 -12.24 2.02 -2.25
N THR A 209 -11.95 2.93 -1.32
CA THR A 209 -11.46 4.27 -1.67
C THR A 209 -10.00 4.22 -2.16
N GLY A 210 -9.68 5.02 -3.18
CA GLY A 210 -8.39 4.97 -3.89
C GLY A 210 -8.45 4.06 -5.13
N ASP A 211 -7.31 3.86 -5.79
CA ASP A 211 -7.22 3.01 -6.98
C ASP A 211 -6.13 1.94 -6.84
N GLY A 212 -4.96 2.11 -7.46
CA GLY A 212 -3.88 1.11 -7.43
C GLY A 212 -3.39 0.83 -6.02
N HIS A 213 -3.23 -0.46 -5.68
CA HIS A 213 -2.72 -0.91 -4.39
C HIS A 213 -1.90 -2.19 -4.53
N PHE A 214 -0.96 -2.39 -3.61
CA PHE A 214 -0.22 -3.64 -3.44
C PHE A 214 -0.47 -4.22 -2.07
N SER A 215 -0.71 -5.54 -2.00
CA SER A 215 -0.75 -6.30 -0.75
C SER A 215 -0.60 -7.80 -1.07
N PRO A 216 -0.07 -8.62 -0.15
CA PRO A 216 0.01 -10.05 -0.37
C PRO A 216 -1.29 -10.75 0.05
N ILE A 217 -1.46 -11.96 -0.50
CA ILE A 217 -2.48 -12.91 -0.07
C ILE A 217 -1.93 -13.67 1.14
N GLY A 218 -2.64 -13.57 2.26
CA GLY A 218 -2.31 -14.26 3.51
C GLY A 218 -2.93 -15.65 3.65
N GLY A 219 -3.87 -16.02 2.79
CA GLY A 219 -4.55 -17.32 2.86
C GLY A 219 -5.71 -17.46 1.90
N TYR A 220 -6.21 -18.68 1.75
CA TYR A 220 -7.28 -19.02 0.81
C TYR A 220 -8.32 -19.93 1.46
N HIS A 221 -9.59 -19.63 1.22
CA HIS A 221 -10.72 -20.42 1.68
C HIS A 221 -11.41 -21.11 0.50
N ALA A 222 -11.14 -22.41 0.33
CA ALA A 222 -11.51 -23.16 -0.88
C ALA A 222 -13.02 -23.26 -1.11
N GLU A 223 -13.82 -23.58 -0.10
CA GLU A 223 -15.26 -23.83 -0.27
C GLU A 223 -16.03 -22.55 -0.63
N ARG A 224 -15.50 -21.40 -0.20
CA ARG A 224 -16.10 -20.08 -0.47
C ARG A 224 -15.44 -19.33 -1.61
N ASP A 225 -14.34 -19.85 -2.15
CA ASP A 225 -13.49 -19.19 -3.15
C ASP A 225 -13.11 -17.75 -2.73
N MET A 226 -12.50 -17.61 -1.55
CA MET A 226 -12.11 -16.31 -0.99
C MET A 226 -10.63 -16.27 -0.62
N VAL A 227 -10.01 -15.10 -0.74
CA VAL A 227 -8.63 -14.84 -0.34
C VAL A 227 -8.58 -13.83 0.78
N LEU A 228 -7.64 -14.01 1.71
CA LEU A 228 -7.34 -13.05 2.77
C LEU A 228 -6.33 -12.03 2.26
N LEU A 229 -6.73 -10.78 2.10
CA LEU A 229 -5.83 -9.68 1.74
C LEU A 229 -5.17 -9.10 2.99
N MET A 230 -3.84 -9.18 3.09
CA MET A 230 -3.06 -8.60 4.20
C MET A 230 -2.75 -7.12 3.91
N ASP A 231 -3.79 -6.29 3.97
CA ASP A 231 -3.73 -4.88 3.54
C ASP A 231 -2.73 -4.04 4.36
N VAL A 232 -1.63 -3.62 3.71
CA VAL A 232 -0.57 -2.80 4.34
C VAL A 232 -1.00 -1.35 4.62
N ALA A 233 -2.11 -0.87 4.05
CA ALA A 233 -2.75 0.39 4.41
C ALA A 233 -3.58 0.25 5.70
N ARG A 234 -2.96 -0.24 6.78
CA ARG A 234 -3.63 -0.63 8.03
C ARG A 234 -4.36 0.52 8.75
N PHE A 235 -3.95 1.76 8.47
CA PHE A 235 -4.64 2.97 8.93
C PHE A 235 -5.98 3.21 8.21
N LYS A 236 -6.22 2.52 7.08
CA LYS A 236 -7.36 2.69 6.18
C LYS A 236 -8.32 1.50 6.27
N TYR A 237 -7.82 0.29 6.04
CA TYR A 237 -8.61 -0.94 6.03
C TYR A 237 -7.89 -2.04 6.83
N PRO A 238 -8.61 -2.89 7.57
CA PRO A 238 -8.00 -4.08 8.19
C PRO A 238 -7.75 -5.17 7.12
N PRO A 239 -7.04 -6.25 7.46
CA PRO A 239 -7.09 -7.47 6.66
C PRO A 239 -8.54 -7.92 6.48
N HIS A 240 -8.83 -8.45 5.30
CA HIS A 240 -10.20 -8.79 4.94
C HIS A 240 -10.24 -9.88 3.88
N TRP A 241 -11.30 -10.68 3.93
CA TRP A 241 -11.59 -11.70 2.95
C TRP A 241 -12.37 -11.11 1.79
N VAL A 242 -11.97 -11.47 0.57
CA VAL A 242 -12.62 -11.05 -0.68
C VAL A 242 -12.76 -12.26 -1.60
N LYS A 243 -13.83 -12.30 -2.39
CA LYS A 243 -14.01 -13.33 -3.43
C LYS A 243 -12.85 -13.31 -4.42
N LEU A 244 -12.30 -14.49 -4.74
CA LEU A 244 -11.18 -14.64 -5.67
C LEU A 244 -11.49 -14.02 -7.03
N SER A 245 -12.70 -14.23 -7.55
CA SER A 245 -13.16 -13.63 -8.81
C SER A 245 -13.14 -12.11 -8.82
N ARG A 246 -13.52 -11.47 -7.70
CA ARG A 246 -13.51 -10.00 -7.57
C ARG A 246 -12.09 -9.46 -7.50
N VAL A 247 -11.18 -10.18 -6.84
CA VAL A 247 -9.75 -9.86 -6.88
C VAL A 247 -9.20 -9.99 -8.30
N PHE A 248 -9.58 -11.04 -9.03
CA PHE A 248 -9.18 -11.23 -10.42
C PHE A 248 -9.64 -10.09 -11.33
N GLU A 249 -10.92 -9.71 -11.27
CA GLU A 249 -11.47 -8.53 -11.97
C GLU A 249 -10.70 -7.25 -11.60
N SER A 250 -10.29 -7.10 -10.35
CA SER A 250 -9.56 -5.91 -9.89
C SER A 250 -8.14 -5.82 -10.47
N MET A 251 -7.53 -6.94 -10.83
CA MET A 251 -6.25 -6.98 -11.53
C MET A 251 -6.38 -6.63 -13.03
N GLN A 252 -7.53 -6.92 -13.65
CA GLN A 252 -7.74 -6.64 -15.08
C GLN A 252 -7.83 -5.14 -15.42
N ARG A 253 -7.98 -4.28 -14.41
CA ARG A 253 -7.97 -2.82 -14.62
C ARG A 253 -6.60 -2.34 -15.08
N VAL A 254 -6.59 -1.52 -16.13
CA VAL A 254 -5.37 -0.87 -16.65
C VAL A 254 -4.80 0.10 -15.63
N ASP A 255 -3.50 -0.02 -15.36
CA ASP A 255 -2.69 1.00 -14.70
C ASP A 255 -2.28 2.04 -15.74
N GLN A 256 -2.74 3.28 -15.55
CA GLN A 256 -2.52 4.38 -16.49
C GLN A 256 -1.04 4.77 -16.60
N SER A 257 -0.22 4.51 -15.57
CA SER A 257 1.21 4.86 -15.60
C SER A 257 2.01 4.02 -16.60
N MET A 258 1.59 2.77 -16.83
CA MET A 258 2.22 1.82 -17.75
C MET A 258 1.39 1.57 -19.00
N ASN A 259 0.11 1.98 -19.01
CA ASN A 259 -0.89 1.60 -20.01
C ASN A 259 -1.00 0.07 -20.22
N LEU A 260 -0.87 -0.68 -19.11
CA LEU A 260 -0.97 -2.14 -19.07
C LEU A 260 -1.91 -2.57 -17.94
N PRO A 261 -2.60 -3.73 -18.05
CA PRO A 261 -3.31 -4.31 -16.92
C PRO A 261 -2.41 -4.47 -15.70
N ARG A 262 -3.01 -4.45 -14.52
CA ARG A 262 -2.35 -4.87 -13.29
C ARG A 262 -2.21 -6.40 -13.27
N GLY A 263 -2.00 -7.01 -12.11
CA GLY A 263 -1.68 -8.44 -12.08
C GLY A 263 -1.18 -8.90 -10.72
N LEU A 264 -0.39 -9.98 -10.74
CA LEU A 264 0.25 -10.53 -9.55
C LEU A 264 1.72 -10.84 -9.79
N VAL A 265 2.47 -10.87 -8.70
CA VAL A 265 3.86 -11.33 -8.66
C VAL A 265 3.97 -12.42 -7.61
N VAL A 266 4.46 -13.60 -7.99
CA VAL A 266 4.86 -14.65 -7.05
C VAL A 266 6.32 -14.43 -6.68
N LEU A 267 6.59 -14.29 -5.39
CA LEU A 267 7.94 -14.12 -4.83
C LEU A 267 8.43 -15.45 -4.25
N LYS A 268 9.66 -15.86 -4.60
CA LYS A 268 10.30 -17.08 -4.10
C LYS A 268 11.74 -16.82 -3.67
N GLU A 269 12.17 -17.48 -2.61
CA GLU A 269 13.58 -17.48 -2.21
C GLU A 269 14.46 -17.96 -3.37
N SER A 270 15.53 -17.21 -3.68
CA SER A 270 16.61 -17.71 -4.54
C SER A 270 17.61 -18.49 -3.69
N ALA A 271 18.08 -19.64 -4.17
CA ALA A 271 19.12 -20.43 -3.49
C ALA A 271 20.42 -19.64 -3.21
N HIS A 272 20.62 -18.49 -3.87
CA HIS A 272 21.77 -17.60 -3.69
C HIS A 272 21.47 -16.33 -2.85
N ALA A 273 20.23 -16.11 -2.41
CA ALA A 273 19.84 -14.90 -1.68
C ALA A 273 20.11 -14.95 -0.18
N THR A 274 20.35 -16.15 0.36
CA THR A 274 20.91 -16.28 1.70
C THR A 274 22.39 -15.94 1.62
N GLY A 275 22.81 -14.90 2.33
CA GLY A 275 24.24 -14.70 2.61
C GLY A 275 24.84 -15.98 3.24
N PRO A 276 26.17 -16.11 3.34
CA PRO A 276 26.86 -17.34 3.80
C PRO A 276 26.50 -17.89 5.20
N THR A 277 25.51 -17.32 5.90
CA THR A 277 25.35 -17.45 7.35
C THR A 277 24.14 -18.29 7.79
N LEU A 278 23.31 -18.82 6.89
CA LEU A 278 22.27 -19.78 7.28
C LEU A 278 22.20 -20.94 6.29
N LEU A 279 23.12 -21.91 6.46
CA LEU A 279 22.75 -23.30 6.24
C LEU A 279 21.41 -23.50 6.95
N LYS A 280 20.33 -23.76 6.20
CA LYS A 280 18.98 -24.10 6.68
C LYS A 280 19.11 -25.14 7.78
N GLN A 281 19.25 -24.70 9.03
CA GLN A 281 19.43 -25.57 10.16
C GLN A 281 18.03 -26.08 10.51
N GLN A 282 17.70 -27.22 9.90
CA GLN A 282 16.79 -28.22 10.42
C GLN A 282 15.54 -27.67 11.14
N LEU A 283 14.68 -26.95 10.43
CA LEU A 283 13.25 -26.84 10.78
C LEU A 283 12.37 -27.77 9.94
N ILE A 284 12.99 -28.66 9.15
CA ILE A 284 12.32 -29.77 8.45
C ILE A 284 11.96 -30.92 9.43
N HIS A 285 12.30 -30.79 10.72
CA HIS A 285 11.93 -31.77 11.76
C HIS A 285 10.74 -31.27 12.58
N CYS A 286 9.55 -31.22 11.98
CA CYS A 286 8.26 -31.34 12.68
C CYS A 286 7.05 -31.43 11.74
N ASP A 287 7.17 -31.99 10.53
CA ASP A 287 6.01 -32.10 9.61
C ASP A 287 5.10 -33.33 9.87
N ASP A 288 5.38 -34.12 10.92
CA ASP A 288 4.58 -35.33 11.24
C ASP A 288 3.72 -35.20 12.51
N GLN A 289 3.72 -34.06 13.21
CA GLN A 289 2.98 -33.91 14.48
C GLN A 289 2.35 -32.55 14.73
N MET A 290 1.53 -31.99 13.83
CA MET A 290 0.63 -30.88 14.21
C MET A 290 -0.71 -30.90 13.45
N ASN A 291 -1.55 -31.92 13.69
CA ASN A 291 -2.95 -31.93 13.24
C ASN A 291 -3.93 -31.88 14.43
N ALA A 292 -3.70 -30.98 15.38
CA ALA A 292 -4.77 -30.60 16.30
C ALA A 292 -5.63 -29.53 15.60
N PRO A 293 -6.92 -29.78 15.34
CA PRO A 293 -7.78 -28.78 14.70
C PRO A 293 -7.80 -27.50 15.52
N VAL A 294 -7.67 -26.35 14.86
CA VAL A 294 -7.88 -25.06 15.52
C VAL A 294 -9.36 -24.96 15.85
N ALA A 295 -9.70 -24.97 17.13
CA ALA A 295 -11.09 -24.80 17.56
C ALA A 295 -11.62 -23.42 17.15
N PRO A 296 -12.90 -23.29 16.78
CA PRO A 296 -13.50 -21.99 16.49
C PRO A 296 -13.34 -21.03 17.67
N ALA A 297 -13.09 -19.76 17.38
CA ALA A 297 -13.08 -18.73 18.42
C ALA A 297 -14.43 -18.75 19.17
N PRO A 298 -14.46 -18.75 20.51
CA PRO A 298 -15.70 -18.74 21.27
C PRO A 298 -16.56 -17.53 20.88
N ALA A 299 -17.88 -17.72 20.90
CA ALA A 299 -18.81 -16.63 20.63
C ALA A 299 -18.52 -15.45 21.57
N PRO A 300 -18.53 -14.21 21.08
CA PRO A 300 -18.30 -13.06 21.95
C PRO A 300 -19.32 -13.08 23.09
N CYS A 301 -18.84 -13.21 24.33
CA CYS A 301 -19.69 -13.07 25.50
C CYS A 301 -20.41 -11.72 25.42
N CYS A 302 -21.72 -11.72 25.63
CA CYS A 302 -22.63 -10.56 25.51
C CYS A 302 -22.33 -9.39 26.48
N TYR A 303 -21.17 -9.37 27.14
CA TYR A 303 -20.77 -8.40 28.16
C TYR A 303 -19.46 -7.66 27.85
N SER A 304 -18.95 -7.69 26.61
CA SER A 304 -17.94 -6.69 26.24
C SER A 304 -18.62 -5.34 25.99
N SER A 305 -18.10 -4.28 26.61
CA SER A 305 -18.59 -2.90 26.44
C SER A 305 -18.70 -2.49 24.96
N SER A 306 -17.82 -3.04 24.12
CA SER A 306 -17.82 -2.85 22.66
C SER A 306 -19.03 -3.46 21.96
N ALA A 307 -19.56 -4.59 22.44
CA ALA A 307 -20.77 -5.21 21.88
C ALA A 307 -22.04 -4.45 22.29
N VAL A 308 -22.06 -3.87 23.50
CA VAL A 308 -23.16 -3.05 24.01
C VAL A 308 -23.28 -1.73 23.24
N GLU A 309 -22.16 -1.10 22.87
CA GLU A 309 -22.17 0.10 22.01
C GLU A 309 -22.62 -0.17 20.58
N ALA A 310 -22.29 -1.34 20.02
CA ALA A 310 -22.75 -1.74 18.69
C ALA A 310 -24.27 -1.99 18.65
N ALA A 311 -24.84 -2.59 19.70
CA ALA A 311 -26.27 -2.81 19.82
C ALA A 311 -27.06 -1.51 20.04
N ARG A 312 -26.53 -0.56 20.82
CA ARG A 312 -27.18 0.75 21.05
C ARG A 312 -27.26 1.65 19.82
N ARG A 313 -26.43 1.43 18.79
CA ARG A 313 -26.49 2.20 17.53
C ARG A 313 -27.53 1.66 16.53
N MET A 314 -28.15 0.52 16.80
CA MET A 314 -29.21 -0.05 15.96
C MET A 314 -30.61 0.42 16.39
N GLU A 315 -30.75 1.04 17.57
CA GLU A 315 -32.01 1.57 18.09
C GLU A 315 -31.95 3.10 18.19
N GLU A 316 -32.00 3.80 17.05
CA GLU A 316 -32.54 5.17 17.04
C GLU A 316 -33.98 5.10 16.50
N PRO A 317 -34.99 5.53 17.26
CA PRO A 317 -36.36 5.57 16.79
C PRO A 317 -36.53 6.73 15.80
N THR A 318 -36.99 6.38 14.60
CA THR A 318 -37.49 7.30 13.58
C THR A 318 -38.55 8.24 14.20
N VAL A 319 -38.18 9.48 14.46
CA VAL A 319 -39.15 10.52 14.84
C VAL A 319 -39.94 10.87 13.58
N MET A 320 -41.14 10.29 13.46
CA MET A 320 -42.17 10.77 12.54
C MET A 320 -42.66 12.14 13.04
N THR A 321 -42.36 13.18 12.28
CA THR A 321 -43.07 14.46 12.38
C THR A 321 -44.32 14.36 11.51
N GLN A 322 -45.51 14.47 12.13
CA GLN A 322 -46.77 14.70 11.43
C GLN A 322 -47.39 16.01 11.95
N HIS A 323 -47.68 16.88 10.98
CA HIS A 323 -48.49 18.10 10.98
C HIS A 323 -47.97 19.34 11.72
#